data_AF-A0A2V5SIL0-F1
#
_entry.id   AF-A0A2V5SIL0-F1
#
_cell.length_a   1.000
_cell.length_b   1.000
_cell.length_c   1.000
_cell.angle_alpha   90.00
_cell.angle_beta   90.00
_cell.angle_gamma   90.00
#
_symmetry.space_group_name_H-M   'P 1'
#
loop_
_entity.id
_entity.type
_entity.pdbx_description
1 polymer ?
#
loop_
_entity_poly.entity_id
_entity_poly.type
_entity_poly.pdbx_seq_one_letter_code
_entity_poly.pdbx_strand_id
1 'polypeptide(L)'
;MAYYHGCIITIEVPEGFDDALLRNALTNKLPGIAIEVRRNLQLLRPKVIEAFVPETHGLIHDETQKNFDSDEWHSRGTQSLLMMAEDVLEQYKRQAQP
;
A
#
# COMPACT_ATOMS: atom_id res chain seq x y z
N MET A 1 0.81 -15.54 -14.39
CA MET A 1 1.68 -14.38 -14.14
C MET A 1 0.96 -13.47 -13.16
N ALA A 2 1.64 -13.00 -12.12
CA ALA A 2 1.03 -12.13 -11.12
C ALA A 2 1.06 -10.67 -11.62
N TYR A 3 -0.08 -10.00 -11.66
CA TYR A 3 -0.25 -8.72 -12.37
C TYR A 3 0.58 -7.58 -11.76
N TYR A 4 0.81 -7.57 -10.45
CA TYR A 4 1.52 -6.49 -9.73
C TYR A 4 3.01 -6.78 -9.52
N HIS A 5 3.58 -7.67 -10.34
CA HIS A 5 4.97 -8.06 -10.19
C HIS A 5 5.91 -6.88 -10.46
N GLY A 6 6.82 -6.61 -9.52
CA GLY A 6 7.74 -5.47 -9.58
C GLY A 6 7.17 -4.19 -8.95
N CYS A 7 5.88 -4.14 -8.62
CA CYS A 7 5.34 -3.09 -7.76
C CYS A 7 5.72 -3.33 -6.30
N ILE A 8 5.87 -2.24 -5.54
CA ILE A 8 6.20 -2.27 -4.11
C ILE A 8 5.19 -1.41 -3.35
N ILE A 9 4.74 -1.87 -2.19
CA ILE A 9 3.99 -1.05 -1.24
C ILE A 9 4.73 -1.04 0.09
N THR A 10 4.92 0.16 0.62
CA THR A 10 5.49 0.38 1.94
C THR A 10 4.37 0.67 2.92
N ILE A 11 4.24 -0.19 3.92
CA ILE A 11 3.33 0.01 5.04
C ILE A 11 4.11 0.34 6.29
N GLU A 12 3.53 1.21 7.10
CA GLU A 12 4.00 1.52 8.44
C GLU A 12 3.08 0.82 9.44
N VAL A 13 3.66 0.12 10.42
CA VAL A 13 2.91 -0.64 11.44
C VAL A 13 3.38 -0.30 12.85
N PRO A 14 2.49 -0.37 13.86
CA PRO A 14 2.85 -0.21 15.27
C PRO A 14 3.92 -1.23 15.72
N GLU A 15 4.70 -0.86 16.73
CA GLU A 15 5.59 -1.84 17.39
C GLU A 15 4.76 -2.95 18.04
N GLY A 16 5.04 -4.21 17.70
CA GLY A 16 4.28 -5.37 18.17
C GLY A 16 3.07 -5.76 17.32
N PHE A 17 2.77 -5.05 16.23
CA PHE A 17 1.73 -5.46 15.28
C PHE A 17 2.14 -6.73 14.53
N ASP A 18 1.26 -7.74 14.49
CA ASP A 18 1.45 -8.93 13.66
C ASP A 18 1.06 -8.62 12.21
N ASP A 19 2.09 -8.40 11.38
CA ASP A 19 1.93 -8.07 9.97
C ASP A 19 1.65 -9.30 9.07
N ALA A 20 1.66 -10.53 9.58
CA ALA A 20 1.47 -11.73 8.75
C ALA A 20 0.09 -11.78 8.09
N LEU A 21 -0.97 -11.48 8.86
CA LEU A 21 -2.34 -11.42 8.33
C LEU A 21 -2.50 -10.31 7.31
N LEU A 22 -1.91 -9.14 7.59
CA LEU A 22 -1.96 -7.99 6.70
C LEU A 22 -1.22 -8.26 5.38
N ARG A 23 -0.04 -8.88 5.44
CA ARG A 23 0.72 -9.32 4.26
C ARG A 23 -0.08 -10.32 3.42
N ASN A 24 -0.75 -11.28 4.05
CA ASN A 24 -1.59 -12.24 3.34
C ASN A 24 -2.78 -11.55 2.66
N ALA A 25 -3.45 -10.60 3.33
CA ALA A 25 -4.54 -9.85 2.73
C ALA A 25 -4.08 -8.99 1.54
N LEU A 26 -2.95 -8.29 1.69
CA LEU A 26 -2.35 -7.50 0.62
C LEU A 26 -1.94 -8.35 -0.57
N THR A 27 -1.26 -9.48 -0.34
CA THR A 27 -0.86 -10.39 -1.44
C THR A 27 -2.05 -11.07 -2.13
N ASN A 28 -3.13 -11.34 -1.40
CA ASN A 28 -4.37 -11.85 -1.99
C ASN A 28 -5.06 -10.80 -2.87
N LYS A 29 -5.11 -9.55 -2.43
CA LYS A 29 -5.72 -8.44 -3.19
C LYS A 29 -4.84 -8.00 -4.35
N LEU A 30 -3.53 -7.98 -4.15
CA LEU A 30 -2.50 -7.48 -5.07
C LEU A 30 -1.49 -8.61 -5.34
N PRO A 31 -1.86 -9.63 -6.13
CA PRO A 31 -1.01 -10.78 -6.38
C PRO A 31 0.30 -10.36 -7.05
N GLY A 32 1.41 -10.75 -6.43
CA GLY A 32 2.77 -10.52 -6.93
C GLY A 32 3.44 -9.24 -6.45
N ILE A 33 2.76 -8.44 -5.62
CA ILE A 33 3.32 -7.21 -5.08
C ILE A 33 4.38 -7.48 -4.00
N ALA A 34 5.44 -6.66 -3.98
CA ALA A 34 6.37 -6.64 -2.87
C ALA A 34 5.84 -5.76 -1.75
N ILE A 35 5.99 -6.20 -0.49
CA ILE A 35 5.50 -5.47 0.68
C ILE A 35 6.68 -5.16 1.60
N GLU A 36 6.98 -3.89 1.73
CA GLU A 36 7.93 -3.35 2.71
C GLU A 36 7.18 -2.94 3.97
N VAL A 37 7.74 -3.30 5.14
CA VAL A 37 7.15 -2.98 6.43
C VAL A 37 8.13 -2.14 7.23
N ARG A 38 7.70 -0.93 7.58
CA ARG A 38 8.41 -0.04 8.51
C ARG A 38 7.69 -0.06 9.86
N ARG A 39 8.45 -0.26 10.94
CA ARG A 39 7.88 -0.25 12.29
C ARG A 39 8.01 1.14 12.87
N ASN A 40 6.93 1.67 13.44
CA ASN A 40 6.93 2.95 14.14
C ASN A 40 6.25 2.83 15.50
N LEU A 41 6.99 3.20 16.53
CA LEU A 41 6.59 3.23 17.94
C LEU A 41 5.41 4.18 18.22
N GLN A 42 5.34 5.28 17.48
CA GLN A 42 4.33 6.33 17.68
C GLN A 42 3.05 6.06 16.90
N LEU A 43 3.05 5.02 16.06
CA LEU A 43 1.93 4.71 15.20
C LEU A 43 0.93 3.85 15.98
N LEU A 44 -0.32 4.32 16.05
CA LEU A 44 -1.40 3.60 16.73
C LEU A 44 -2.04 2.53 15.85
N ARG A 45 -1.96 2.68 14.52
CA ARG A 45 -2.63 1.81 13.54
C ARG A 45 -1.81 1.70 12.26
N PRO A 46 -1.82 0.54 11.59
CA PRO A 46 -1.19 0.40 10.29
C PRO A 46 -1.67 1.46 9.30
N LYS A 47 -0.75 1.96 8.47
CA LYS A 47 -1.05 2.85 7.34
C LYS A 47 -0.14 2.53 6.16
N VAL A 48 -0.62 2.79 4.95
CA VAL A 48 0.23 2.80 3.76
C VAL A 48 0.92 4.17 3.71
N ILE A 49 2.21 4.19 3.41
CA ILE A 49 2.98 5.45 3.34
C ILE A 49 3.58 5.71 1.97
N GLU A 50 3.76 4.66 1.17
CA GLU A 50 4.40 4.76 -0.13
C GLU A 50 3.95 3.59 -1.02
N ALA A 51 3.83 3.85 -2.32
CA ALA A 51 3.69 2.82 -3.32
C ALA A 51 4.60 3.16 -4.50
N PHE A 52 5.23 2.13 -5.05
CA PHE A 52 6.10 2.22 -6.21
C PHE A 52 5.56 1.34 -7.32
N VAL A 53 5.47 1.93 -8.51
CA VAL A 53 5.13 1.23 -9.75
C VAL A 53 6.29 1.48 -10.72
N PRO A 54 6.96 0.43 -11.21
CA PRO A 54 8.03 0.62 -12.18
C PRO A 54 7.47 1.18 -13.48
N GLU A 55 8.23 2.05 -14.16
CA GLU A 55 7.81 2.74 -15.39
C GLU A 55 7.42 1.77 -16.53
N THR A 56 7.96 0.56 -16.50
CA THR A 56 7.68 -0.52 -17.47
C THR A 56 6.42 -1.32 -17.15
N HIS A 57 5.76 -1.05 -16.01
CA HIS A 57 4.58 -1.78 -15.58
C HIS A 57 3.33 -1.29 -16.31
N GLY A 58 2.45 -2.20 -16.73
CA GLY A 58 1.17 -1.85 -17.37
C GLY A 58 0.15 -1.11 -16.49
N LEU A 59 0.54 -0.67 -15.28
CA LEU A 59 -0.23 0.21 -14.39
C LEU A 59 0.17 1.68 -14.58
N ILE A 60 1.35 1.95 -15.16
CA ILE A 60 1.73 3.29 -15.61
C ILE A 60 0.79 3.63 -16.75
N HIS A 61 -0.26 4.37 -16.42
CA HIS A 61 -1.00 5.15 -17.40
C HIS A 61 -0.39 6.56 -17.35
N ASP A 62 0.01 7.11 -18.49
CA ASP A 62 0.69 8.41 -18.68
C ASP A 62 -0.02 9.63 -18.06
N GLU A 63 -1.19 9.44 -17.45
CA GLU A 63 -1.90 10.46 -16.70
C GLU A 63 -1.33 10.54 -15.28
N THR A 64 -0.33 11.41 -15.08
CA THR A 64 0.07 11.82 -13.74
C THR A 64 -1.08 12.58 -13.08
N GLN A 65 -1.50 12.12 -11.90
CA GLN A 65 -2.51 12.81 -11.10
C GLN A 65 -1.80 13.55 -9.96
N LYS A 66 -2.09 14.84 -9.86
CA LYS A 66 -1.62 15.67 -8.76
C LYS A 66 -2.39 15.29 -7.50
N ASN A 67 -1.69 14.85 -6.46
CA ASN A 67 -2.30 14.67 -5.15
C ASN A 67 -2.55 16.05 -4.53
N PHE A 68 -3.82 16.40 -4.33
CA PHE A 68 -4.21 17.72 -3.82
C PHE A 68 -3.75 17.96 -2.38
N ASP A 69 -3.50 16.90 -1.61
CA ASP A 69 -3.11 16.98 -0.20
C ASP A 69 -1.59 17.08 0.01
N SER A 70 -0.76 16.58 -0.92
CA SER A 70 0.70 16.53 -0.78
C SER A 70 1.49 17.36 -1.80
N ASP A 71 0.81 17.96 -2.79
CA ASP A 71 1.46 18.67 -3.92
C ASP A 71 2.39 17.76 -4.76
N GLU A 72 2.43 16.46 -4.48
CA GLU A 72 3.20 15.45 -5.19
C GLU A 72 2.45 14.89 -6.40
N TRP A 73 3.17 14.70 -7.50
CA TRP A 73 2.65 14.07 -8.70
C TRP A 73 2.89 12.58 -8.62
N HIS A 74 1.81 11.80 -8.55
CA HIS A 74 1.90 10.34 -8.63
C HIS A 74 1.36 9.87 -9.97
N SER A 75 1.93 8.79 -10.50
CA SER A 75 1.27 8.08 -11.60
C SER A 75 -0.10 7.60 -11.11
N ARG A 76 -1.11 7.62 -11.99
CA ARG A 76 -2.45 7.08 -11.66
C ARG A 76 -2.38 5.63 -11.18
N GLY A 77 -1.40 4.86 -11.67
CA GLY A 77 -1.10 3.51 -11.22
C GLY A 77 -0.66 3.46 -9.74
N THR A 78 0.25 4.35 -9.35
CA THR A 78 0.70 4.50 -7.97
C THR A 78 -0.46 4.87 -7.04
N GLN A 79 -1.28 5.84 -7.43
CA GLN A 79 -2.43 6.26 -6.63
C GLN A 79 -3.47 5.13 -6.50
N SER A 80 -3.68 4.36 -7.57
CA SER A 80 -4.57 3.20 -7.55
C SER A 80 -4.07 2.12 -6.58
N LEU A 81 -2.75 1.86 -6.55
CA LEU A 81 -2.15 0.94 -5.58
C LEU A 81 -2.30 1.42 -4.14
N LEU A 82 -2.07 2.72 -3.89
CA LEU A 82 -2.27 3.32 -2.56
C LEU A 82 -3.71 3.09 -2.09
N MET A 83 -4.71 3.47 -2.89
CA MET A 83 -6.12 3.30 -2.54
C MET A 83 -6.49 1.83 -2.30
N MET A 84 -6.01 0.91 -3.15
CA MET A 84 -6.29 -0.53 -2.98
C MET A 84 -5.68 -1.09 -1.70
N ALA A 85 -4.46 -0.68 -1.34
CA ALA A 85 -3.85 -1.11 -0.10
C ALA A 85 -4.52 -0.47 1.12
N GLU A 86 -4.89 0.81 1.05
CA GLU A 86 -5.66 1.46 2.11
C GLU A 86 -7.00 0.78 2.38
N ASP A 87 -7.73 0.38 1.34
CA ASP A 87 -8.98 -0.40 1.47
C ASP A 87 -8.78 -1.72 2.22
N VAL A 88 -7.64 -2.40 2.00
CA VAL A 88 -7.26 -3.59 2.77
C VAL A 88 -7.00 -3.21 4.23
N LEU A 89 -6.23 -2.16 4.49
CA LEU A 89 -5.88 -1.73 5.85
C LEU A 89 -7.11 -1.25 6.65
N GLU A 90 -8.11 -0.63 6.01
CA GLU A 90 -9.37 -0.24 6.66
C GLU A 90 -10.09 -1.41 7.34
N GLN A 91 -10.00 -2.61 6.79
CA GLN A 91 -10.58 -3.82 7.38
C GLN A 91 -9.94 -4.16 8.73
N TYR A 92 -8.64 -3.86 8.88
CA TYR A 92 -7.88 -4.07 10.11
C TYR A 92 -7.99 -2.90 11.09
N LYS A 93 -8.34 -1.70 10.62
CA LYS A 93 -8.67 -0.56 11.49
C LYS A 93 -9.97 -0.77 12.27
N ARG A 94 -10.93 -1.51 11.69
CA ARG A 94 -12.23 -1.80 12.32
C ARG A 94 -12.20 -2.95 13.31
N GLN A 95 -11.25 -3.88 13.17
CA GLN A 95 -11.14 -5.05 14.06
C GLN A 95 -10.40 -4.75 15.38
N ALA A 96 -9.73 -3.61 15.50
CA ALA A 96 -9.02 -3.18 16.71
C ALA A 96 -9.90 -2.45 17.74
N GLN A 97 -11.21 -2.77 17.81
CA GLN A 97 -12.12 -2.26 18.84
C GLN A 97 -12.59 -3.42 19.73
N PRO A 98 -12.11 -3.51 20.99
CA PRO A 98 -12.84 -4.21 22.05
C PRO A 98 -14.09 -3.44 22.50
#